data_AF-A0A512AVE6-F1
#
_entry.id   AF-A0A512AVE6-F1
#
_cell.length_a   1.000
_cell.length_b   1.000
_cell.length_c   1.000
_cell.angle_alpha   90.00
_cell.angle_beta   90.00
_cell.angle_gamma   90.00
#
_symmetry.space_group_name_H-M   'P 1'
#
loop_
_entity.id
_entity.type
_entity.pdbx_description
1 polymer ?
#
loop_
_entity_poly.entity_id
_entity_poly.type
_entity_poly.pdbx_seq_one_letter_code
_entity_poly.pdbx_strand_id
1 'polypeptide(L)'
;MVLLGLSDIEVVRFSSHIFIIIAVVLAIGTFKRSRGGHMPYLPGLGIGFVVGLVGSALYAAFIFLYAHFIDQDYQQSLRTQDYFGTFLSPLALAGSITLLGLMIGAFTGYTLMMLYDNSGGSFENKKA
;
A
#
# COMPACT_ATOMS: atom_id res chain seq x y z
N MET A 1 16.39 6.42 10.55
CA MET A 1 16.94 5.50 9.53
C MET A 1 18.45 5.61 9.45
N VAL A 2 19.04 6.82 9.32
CA VAL A 2 20.50 7.03 9.27
C VAL A 2 21.24 6.70 10.59
N LEU A 3 20.69 7.09 11.74
CA LEU A 3 21.34 6.88 13.05
C LEU A 3 21.51 5.41 13.51
N LEU A 4 20.83 4.47 12.85
CA LEU A 4 20.84 3.05 13.23
C LEU A 4 21.49 2.14 12.16
N GLY A 5 21.97 2.69 11.04
CA GLY A 5 22.55 1.91 9.94
C GLY A 5 21.54 0.98 9.23
N LEU A 6 20.24 1.21 9.39
CA LEU A 6 19.17 0.36 8.83
C LEU A 6 18.80 0.74 7.37
N SER A 7 19.47 1.74 6.80
CA SER A 7 19.18 2.27 5.45
C SER A 7 19.39 1.27 4.33
N ASP A 8 20.33 0.34 4.50
CA ASP A 8 20.66 -0.66 3.48
C ASP A 8 19.75 -1.90 3.53
N ILE A 9 18.90 -2.00 4.56
CA ILE A 9 18.04 -3.16 4.77
C ILE A 9 16.73 -2.97 4.00
N GLU A 10 16.61 -3.71 2.89
CA GLU A 10 15.41 -3.69 2.03
C GLU A 10 14.12 -3.99 2.80
N VAL A 11 14.20 -4.91 3.76
CA VAL A 11 13.07 -5.32 4.62
C VAL A 11 12.50 -4.13 5.39
N VAL A 12 13.35 -3.26 5.93
CA VAL A 12 12.92 -2.09 6.71
C VAL A 12 12.18 -1.11 5.81
N ARG A 13 12.68 -0.87 4.60
CA ARG A 13 12.02 0.00 3.63
C ARG A 13 10.68 -0.57 3.16
N PHE A 14 10.59 -1.89 2.98
CA PHE A 14 9.33 -2.55 2.68
C PHE A 14 8.33 -2.46 3.81
N SER A 15 8.79 -2.60 5.06
CA SER A 15 7.94 -2.62 6.24
C SER A 15 7.10 -1.33 6.37
N SER A 16 7.55 -0.21 5.82
CA SER A 16 6.79 1.04 5.68
C SER A 16 5.39 0.85 5.07
N HIS A 17 5.20 -0.13 4.19
CA HIS A 17 3.91 -0.36 3.55
C HIS A 17 2.88 -0.98 4.50
N ILE A 18 3.29 -1.47 5.69
CA ILE A 18 2.35 -1.93 6.72
C ILE A 18 1.39 -0.81 7.15
N PHE A 19 1.84 0.45 7.09
CA PHE A 19 1.00 1.60 7.39
C PHE A 19 -0.17 1.74 6.41
N ILE A 20 0.04 1.39 5.13
CA ILE A 20 -1.04 1.37 4.12
C ILE A 20 -2.06 0.29 4.47
N ILE A 21 -1.61 -0.91 4.84
CA ILE A 21 -2.48 -2.02 5.22
C ILE A 21 -3.35 -1.62 6.41
N ILE A 22 -2.73 -1.06 7.47
CA ILE A 22 -3.43 -0.58 8.66
C ILE A 22 -4.44 0.51 8.28
N ALA A 23 -4.04 1.49 7.46
CA ALA A 23 -4.92 2.56 7.02
C ALA A 23 -6.13 2.04 6.26
N VAL A 24 -5.95 1.07 5.36
CA VAL A 24 -7.04 0.43 4.60
C VAL A 24 -8.00 -0.31 5.54
N VAL A 25 -7.48 -1.12 6.46
CA VAL A 25 -8.28 -1.85 7.46
C VAL A 25 -9.14 -0.88 8.28
N LEU A 26 -8.54 0.20 8.78
CA LEU A 26 -9.23 1.21 9.57
C LEU A 26 -10.27 1.99 8.75
N ALA A 27 -9.94 2.36 7.51
CA ALA A 27 -10.86 3.08 6.63
C ALA A 27 -12.09 2.24 6.28
N ILE A 28 -11.89 0.98 5.89
CA ILE A 28 -12.98 0.05 5.60
C ILE A 28 -13.79 -0.23 6.87
N GLY A 29 -13.13 -0.46 8.01
CA GLY A 29 -13.80 -0.69 9.29
C GLY A 29 -14.67 0.50 9.71
N THR A 30 -14.20 1.72 9.51
CA THR A 30 -14.94 2.96 9.79
C THR A 30 -16.13 3.10 8.86
N PHE A 31 -15.95 2.85 7.56
CA PHE A 31 -17.03 2.88 6.58
C PHE A 31 -18.12 1.83 6.85
N LYS A 32 -17.73 0.62 7.24
CA LYS A 32 -18.66 -0.44 7.65
C LYS A 32 -19.48 -0.03 8.87
N ARG A 33 -18.84 0.57 9.89
CA ARG A 33 -19.52 1.05 11.11
C ARG A 33 -20.51 2.17 10.81
N SER A 34 -20.17 3.11 9.93
CA SER A 34 -21.08 4.21 9.56
C SER A 34 -22.28 3.76 8.73
N ARG A 35 -22.24 2.57 8.12
CA ARG A 35 -23.34 1.96 7.36
C ARG A 35 -24.07 0.83 8.10
N GLY A 36 -24.01 0.82 9.44
CA GLY A 36 -24.75 -0.15 10.25
C GLY A 36 -24.27 -1.59 10.07
N GLY A 37 -22.99 -1.80 9.74
CA GLY A 37 -22.39 -3.12 9.56
C GLY A 37 -22.48 -3.69 8.14
N HIS A 38 -23.22 -3.04 7.24
CA HIS A 38 -23.31 -3.44 5.84
C HIS A 38 -22.09 -2.96 5.05
N MET A 39 -21.45 -3.86 4.31
CA MET A 39 -20.25 -3.57 3.53
C MET A 39 -20.43 -4.02 2.08
N PRO A 40 -20.81 -3.11 1.16
CA PRO A 40 -20.89 -3.45 -0.25
C PRO A 40 -19.48 -3.64 -0.83
N TYR A 41 -19.32 -4.66 -1.67
CA TYR A 41 -18.03 -5.09 -2.22
C TYR A 41 -17.28 -3.97 -2.96
N LEU A 42 -17.93 -3.32 -3.93
CA LEU A 42 -17.29 -2.33 -4.80
C LEU A 42 -16.79 -1.08 -4.04
N PRO A 43 -17.57 -0.45 -3.15
CA PRO A 43 -17.08 0.61 -2.26
C PRO A 43 -15.88 0.21 -1.42
N GLY A 44 -15.84 -1.01 -0.87
CA GLY A 44 -14.70 -1.44 -0.05
C GLY A 44 -13.42 -1.66 -0.83
N LEU A 45 -13.54 -2.24 -2.03
CA LEU A 45 -12.43 -2.33 -2.96
C LEU A 45 -11.94 -0.93 -3.36
N GLY A 46 -12.86 -0.01 -3.64
CA GLY A 46 -12.55 1.39 -3.96
C GLY A 46 -11.82 2.11 -2.83
N ILE A 47 -12.22 1.90 -1.56
CA ILE A 47 -11.52 2.43 -0.39
C ILE A 47 -10.08 1.91 -0.35
N GLY A 48 -9.88 0.60 -0.54
CA GLY A 48 -8.53 0.01 -0.60
C GLY A 48 -7.65 0.66 -1.66
N PHE A 49 -8.19 0.85 -2.87
CA PHE A 49 -7.48 1.48 -3.98
C PHE A 49 -7.12 2.94 -3.70
N VAL A 50 -8.07 3.76 -3.24
CA VAL A 50 -7.86 5.19 -2.98
C VAL A 50 -6.89 5.41 -1.82
N VAL A 51 -7.05 4.69 -0.72
CA VAL A 51 -6.16 4.79 0.44
C VAL A 51 -4.75 4.33 0.07
N GLY A 52 -4.63 3.23 -0.70
CA GLY A 52 -3.36 2.76 -1.23
C GLY A 52 -2.65 3.80 -2.08
N LEU A 53 -3.35 4.36 -3.08
CA LEU A 53 -2.82 5.37 -4.00
C LEU A 53 -2.40 6.66 -3.28
N VAL A 54 -3.28 7.22 -2.44
CA VAL A 54 -2.99 8.49 -1.76
C VAL A 54 -1.88 8.30 -0.72
N GLY A 55 -1.93 7.23 0.06
CA GLY A 55 -0.90 6.93 1.06
C GLY A 55 0.47 6.70 0.43
N SER A 56 0.52 5.94 -0.67
CA SER A 56 1.78 5.65 -1.36
C SER A 56 2.33 6.85 -2.13
N ALA A 57 1.47 7.68 -2.72
CA ALA A 57 1.89 8.91 -3.38
C ALA A 57 2.49 9.92 -2.39
N LEU A 58 1.87 10.08 -1.20
CA LEU A 58 2.41 10.93 -0.14
C LEU A 58 3.74 10.40 0.38
N TYR A 59 3.87 9.08 0.54
CA TYR A 59 5.12 8.46 0.94
C TYR A 59 6.21 8.64 -0.13
N ALA A 60 5.90 8.42 -1.41
CA ALA A 60 6.82 8.65 -2.51
C ALA A 60 7.28 10.11 -2.59
N ALA A 61 6.37 11.06 -2.41
CA ALA A 61 6.69 12.48 -2.36
C ALA A 61 7.62 12.81 -1.18
N PHE A 62 7.36 12.25 0.00
CA PHE A 62 8.24 12.41 1.16
C PHE A 62 9.65 11.85 0.88
N ILE A 63 9.75 10.64 0.34
CA ILE A 63 11.05 10.03 -0.01
C ILE A 63 11.80 10.87 -1.05
N PHE A 64 11.10 11.36 -2.07
CA PHE A 64 11.68 12.22 -3.09
C PHE A 64 12.24 13.52 -2.49
N LEU A 65 11.45 14.21 -1.66
CA LEU A 65 11.88 15.43 -0.98
C LEU A 65 13.05 15.18 -0.03
N TYR A 66 13.00 14.10 0.76
CA TYR A 66 14.06 13.72 1.69
C TYR A 66 15.38 13.44 0.97
N ALA A 67 15.34 12.61 -0.08
CA ALA A 67 16.53 12.25 -0.87
C ALA A 67 17.12 13.44 -1.65
N HIS A 68 16.31 14.46 -1.97
CA HIS A 68 16.79 15.61 -2.73
C HIS A 68 17.33 16.74 -1.86
N PHE A 69 16.66 17.04 -0.74
CA PHE A 69 16.94 18.23 0.08
C PHE A 69 17.68 17.95 1.38
N ILE A 70 17.59 16.71 1.91
CA ILE A 70 18.11 16.39 3.25
C ILE A 70 19.32 15.45 3.15
N ASP A 71 19.21 14.37 2.38
CA ASP A 71 20.24 13.34 2.31
C ASP A 71 20.45 12.91 0.84
N GLN A 72 21.45 13.51 0.19
CA GLN A 72 21.79 13.21 -1.20
C GLN A 72 22.49 11.86 -1.35
N ASP A 73 23.16 11.36 -0.30
CA ASP A 73 23.79 10.04 -0.30
C ASP A 73 22.72 8.94 -0.29
N TYR A 74 21.60 9.17 0.39
CA TYR A 74 20.41 8.33 0.32
C TYR A 74 19.83 8.25 -1.11
N GLN A 75 20.00 9.28 -1.94
CA GLN A 75 19.61 9.21 -3.35
C GLN A 75 20.49 8.22 -4.14
N GLN A 76 21.78 8.17 -3.84
CA GLN A 76 22.71 7.24 -4.49
C GLN A 76 22.42 5.80 -4.08
N SER A 77 22.18 5.55 -2.78
CA SER A 77 21.85 4.20 -2.30
C SER A 77 20.55 3.66 -2.91
N LEU A 78 19.54 4.52 -3.09
CA LEU A 78 18.29 4.15 -3.76
C LEU A 78 18.47 3.75 -5.24
N ARG A 79 19.49 4.29 -5.94
CA ARG A 79 19.77 3.98 -7.36
C ARG A 79 20.57 2.71 -7.56
N THR A 80 21.39 2.34 -6.59
CA THR A 80 22.22 1.13 -6.61
C THR A 80 21.48 -0.10 -6.09
N GLN A 81 20.23 0.06 -5.68
CA GLN A 81 19.44 -1.03 -5.11
C GLN A 81 18.80 -1.90 -6.20
N ASP A 82 18.99 -3.21 -6.11
CA ASP A 82 18.44 -4.19 -7.07
C ASP A 82 16.91 -4.21 -7.08
N TYR A 83 16.26 -3.85 -5.97
CA TYR A 83 14.82 -3.94 -5.79
C TYR A 83 13.99 -3.18 -6.84
N PHE A 84 14.51 -2.06 -7.35
CA PHE A 84 13.81 -1.29 -8.37
C PHE A 84 14.52 -1.32 -9.75
N GLY A 85 15.62 -2.07 -9.87
CA GLY A 85 16.44 -2.15 -11.06
C GLY A 85 17.57 -1.10 -11.08
N THR A 86 18.73 -1.51 -11.57
CA THR A 86 19.88 -0.64 -11.80
C THR A 86 19.47 0.49 -12.75
N PHE A 87 19.55 1.74 -12.29
CA PHE A 87 19.32 2.98 -13.07
C PHE A 87 17.89 3.51 -13.23
N LEU A 88 17.03 3.45 -12.21
CA LEU A 88 15.80 4.26 -12.24
C LEU A 88 16.07 5.74 -12.00
N SER A 89 15.41 6.59 -12.81
CA SER A 89 15.32 8.02 -12.51
C SER A 89 14.56 8.24 -11.19
N PRO A 90 14.83 9.33 -10.45
CA PRO A 90 14.12 9.64 -9.20
C PRO A 90 12.59 9.65 -9.35
N LEU A 91 12.09 10.07 -10.51
CA LEU A 91 10.67 10.07 -10.83
C LEU A 91 10.13 8.64 -11.00
N ALA A 92 10.87 7.78 -11.68
CA ALA A 92 10.47 6.39 -11.86
C ALA A 92 10.47 5.62 -10.53
N LEU A 93 11.41 5.91 -9.63
CA LEU A 93 11.40 5.38 -8.26
C LEU A 93 10.14 5.80 -7.49
N ALA A 94 9.78 7.09 -7.53
CA ALA A 94 8.56 7.59 -6.90
C ALA A 94 7.30 6.93 -7.50
N GLY A 95 7.28 6.73 -8.83
CA GLY A 95 6.24 5.99 -9.53
C GLY A 95 6.12 4.54 -9.05
N SER A 96 7.24 3.82 -8.93
CA SER A 96 7.27 2.43 -8.45
C SER A 96 6.80 2.29 -7.00
N ILE A 97 7.20 3.21 -6.11
CA ILE A 97 6.70 3.27 -4.72
C ILE A 97 5.18 3.47 -4.72
N THR A 98 4.70 4.40 -5.53
CA THR A 98 3.27 4.72 -5.63
C THR A 98 2.47 3.51 -6.14
N LEU A 99 2.96 2.87 -7.21
CA LEU A 99 2.35 1.69 -7.81
C LEU A 99 2.30 0.51 -6.82
N LEU A 100 3.40 0.24 -6.12
CA LEU A 100 3.48 -0.81 -5.12
C LEU A 100 2.45 -0.59 -4.00
N GLY A 101 2.35 0.63 -3.47
CA GLY A 101 1.37 0.91 -2.42
C GLY A 101 -0.08 0.91 -2.92
N LEU A 102 -0.33 1.27 -4.19
CA LEU A 102 -1.63 1.09 -4.84
C LEU A 102 -1.99 -0.39 -4.93
N MET A 103 -1.06 -1.24 -5.34
CA MET A 103 -1.27 -2.69 -5.39
C MET A 103 -1.57 -3.24 -4.00
N ILE A 104 -0.80 -2.87 -2.98
CA ILE A 104 -0.99 -3.31 -1.60
C ILE A 104 -2.37 -2.86 -1.08
N GLY A 105 -2.77 -1.62 -1.33
CA GLY A 105 -4.08 -1.13 -0.93
C GLY A 105 -5.23 -1.85 -1.63
N ALA A 106 -5.10 -2.09 -2.95
CA ALA A 106 -6.08 -2.84 -3.73
C ALA A 106 -6.22 -4.29 -3.25
N PHE A 107 -5.10 -5.00 -3.04
CA PHE A 107 -5.11 -6.38 -2.52
C PHE A 107 -5.67 -6.45 -1.11
N THR A 108 -5.30 -5.50 -0.22
CA THR A 108 -5.85 -5.45 1.15
C THR A 108 -7.36 -5.20 1.11
N GLY A 109 -7.82 -4.28 0.27
CA GLY A 109 -9.25 -4.03 0.05
C GLY A 109 -9.97 -5.25 -0.49
N TYR A 110 -9.41 -5.91 -1.50
CA TYR A 110 -9.94 -7.15 -2.07
C TYR A 110 -10.06 -8.25 -1.01
N THR A 111 -8.99 -8.53 -0.26
CA THR A 111 -8.98 -9.55 0.79
C THR A 111 -10.02 -9.24 1.88
N LEU A 112 -10.11 -7.99 2.33
CA LEU A 112 -11.12 -7.60 3.32
C LEU A 112 -12.55 -7.72 2.78
N MET A 113 -12.76 -7.42 1.51
CA MET A 113 -14.08 -7.60 0.90
C MET A 113 -14.44 -9.06 0.75
N MET A 114 -13.48 -9.91 0.37
CA MET A 114 -13.66 -11.36 0.35
C MET A 114 -13.96 -11.92 1.75
N LEU A 115 -13.44 -11.30 2.82
CA LEU A 115 -13.74 -11.69 4.21
C LEU A 115 -15.09 -11.19 4.71
N TYR A 116 -15.57 -10.03 4.26
CA TYR A 116 -16.83 -9.45 4.71
C TYR A 116 -18.03 -9.85 3.87
N ASP A 117 -17.80 -10.12 2.59
CA ASP A 117 -18.81 -10.58 1.66
C ASP A 117 -18.75 -12.10 1.55
N ASN A 118 -19.62 -12.79 2.31
CA ASN A 118 -19.85 -14.23 2.19
C ASN A 118 -20.68 -14.60 0.93
N SER A 119 -20.84 -13.70 -0.07
CA SER A 119 -21.57 -13.99 -1.31
C SER A 119 -20.83 -14.90 -2.30
N GLY A 120 -19.65 -15.42 -1.94
CA GLY A 120 -18.92 -16.45 -2.68
C GLY A 120 -19.74 -17.74 -2.78
N GLY A 121 -20.71 -17.76 -3.69
CA GLY A 121 -21.63 -18.85 -3.99
C GLY A 121 -22.36 -19.37 -2.76
N SER A 122 -23.66 -19.10 -2.65
CA SER A 122 -24.52 -20.07 -1.98
C SER A 122 -24.26 -21.41 -2.69
N PHE A 123 -23.50 -22.31 -2.07
CA PHE A 123 -23.54 -23.72 -2.41
C PHE A 123 -24.92 -24.21 -1.96
N GLU A 124 -25.94 -23.76 -2.69
CA GLU A 124 -27.29 -24.22 -2.54
C GLU A 124 -27.23 -25.71 -2.84
N ASN A 125 -27.29 -26.47 -1.76
CA ASN A 125 -27.33 -27.90 -1.73
C ASN A 125 -28.56 -28.35 -2.51
N LYS A 126 -28.42 -28.48 -3.84
CA LYS A 126 -29.40 -29.13 -4.71
C LYS A 126 -29.41 -30.62 -4.38
N LYS A 127 -30.06 -30.96 -3.27
CA LYS A 127 -30.69 -32.25 -3.06
C LYS A 127 -32.14 -32.12 -3.51
N ALA A 128 -32.38 -32.50 -4.75
CA ALA A 128 -33.69 -32.90 -5.27
C ALA A 128 -33.48 -34.17 -6.07
#